data_AF-A0A6N7AQ11-F1
#
_entry.id   AF-A0A6N7AQ11-F1
#
_cell.length_a   1.000
_cell.length_b   1.000
_cell.length_c   1.000
_cell.angle_alpha   90.00
_cell.angle_beta   90.00
_cell.angle_gamma   90.00
#
_symmetry.space_group_name_H-M   'P 1'
#
loop_
_entity.id
_entity.type
_entity.pdbx_description
1 polymer ?
#
loop_
_entity_poly.entity_id
_entity_poly.type
_entity_poly.pdbx_seq_one_letter_code
_entity_poly.pdbx_strand_id
1 'polypeptide(L)'
;METTTAVDTGQRKNQIWAFIVTGIMILISFAYYKVNVYYMYLIAYIWFGFAYGMMLQYGRFCFASASRDLFAAGVPRMAVGILVALTFFSLIQATLASTNMSTFHPAPFGIHTLISGLIFGVGMVLAGGCASGSLYKIGEGNGTSFLAAFFGLCIGQAVFVDVTWFNFLVPQKWVDAAVVNAAARNIPVEKMTSSFDTYLAGYVWNQPTLQLSHTKAISEALPGAAKYFIGDSLLNALIPAALLLIVIYAFYSRKGFMKKRAKAKGGATGFGDEIAGIWNMITASKRTTIMGVIIGIVAGLHIFVMKGMQIKFGVANFGELLTRMGHAADTSIKGTVFDPGYWYITSQEGQLGGWILDKLGWNMRDNIFFGVNNGLPDPWRNPALWMSLGIVFGAMVMARLSNEFKFKLPKGELIVWGLMGGILMGVGSRPALGCNIGAFFIRVAGGDPSGWLYGTGMVGGAFIGVKFFNWWSERKMAKEMEAF
;
A
#
# COMPACT_ATOMS: atom_id res chain seq x y z
N MET A 1 -9.37 41.00 -20.05
CA MET A 1 -10.57 40.79 -19.20
C MET A 1 -11.30 39.47 -19.51
N GLU A 2 -11.36 39.00 -20.76
CA GLU A 2 -12.01 37.71 -21.12
C GLU A 2 -11.30 36.45 -20.61
N THR A 3 -9.96 36.47 -20.48
CA THR A 3 -9.19 35.33 -19.97
C THR A 3 -9.36 35.12 -18.46
N THR A 4 -9.56 36.19 -17.69
CA THR A 4 -9.81 36.14 -16.24
C THR A 4 -11.21 35.61 -15.91
N THR A 5 -12.23 35.96 -16.71
CA THR A 5 -13.60 35.46 -16.50
C THR A 5 -13.74 33.98 -16.84
N ALA A 6 -13.08 33.51 -17.90
CA ALA A 6 -13.09 32.10 -18.30
C ALA A 6 -12.42 31.18 -17.25
N VAL A 7 -11.28 31.60 -16.69
CA VAL A 7 -10.56 30.88 -15.63
C VAL A 7 -11.42 30.77 -14.35
N ASP A 8 -12.10 31.85 -13.96
CA ASP A 8 -12.98 31.87 -12.79
C ASP A 8 -14.21 30.96 -12.96
N THR A 9 -14.85 30.98 -14.14
CA THR A 9 -15.94 30.02 -14.45
C THR A 9 -15.51 28.56 -14.42
N GLY A 10 -14.28 28.24 -14.87
CA GLY A 10 -13.74 26.89 -14.82
C GLY A 10 -13.49 26.40 -13.40
N GLN A 11 -12.94 27.27 -12.54
CA GLN A 11 -12.70 26.98 -11.12
C GLN A 11 -14.01 26.77 -10.37
N ARG A 12 -15.01 27.64 -10.58
CA ARG A 12 -16.34 27.50 -9.97
C ARG A 12 -17.03 26.19 -10.38
N LYS A 13 -16.92 25.79 -11.65
CA LYS A 13 -17.44 24.50 -12.14
C LYS A 13 -16.79 23.32 -11.42
N ASN A 14 -15.46 23.35 -11.26
CA ASN A 14 -14.74 22.27 -10.57
C ASN A 14 -15.08 22.19 -9.08
N GLN A 15 -15.29 23.33 -8.42
CA GLN A 15 -15.77 23.38 -7.02
C GLN A 15 -17.19 22.79 -6.89
N ILE A 16 -18.11 23.16 -7.77
CA ILE A 16 -19.47 22.59 -7.79
C ILE A 16 -19.41 21.07 -7.96
N TRP A 17 -18.58 20.57 -8.88
CA TRP A 17 -18.38 19.13 -9.06
C TRP A 17 -17.85 18.45 -7.80
N ALA A 18 -16.87 19.04 -7.12
CA ALA A 18 -16.35 18.53 -5.85
C ALA A 18 -17.44 18.43 -4.78
N PHE A 19 -18.30 19.46 -4.66
CA PHE A 19 -19.44 19.44 -3.74
C PHE A 19 -20.48 18.40 -4.13
N ILE A 20 -20.76 18.21 -5.43
CA ILE A 20 -21.70 17.19 -5.91
C ILE A 20 -21.20 15.79 -5.55
N VAL A 21 -19.95 15.46 -5.86
CA VAL A 21 -19.36 14.14 -5.56
C VAL A 21 -19.40 13.88 -4.05
N THR A 22 -18.98 14.86 -3.25
CA THR A 22 -18.99 14.74 -1.79
C THR A 22 -20.41 14.63 -1.24
N GLY A 23 -21.37 15.40 -1.78
CA GLY A 23 -22.78 15.33 -1.41
C GLY A 23 -23.41 13.97 -1.72
N ILE A 24 -23.12 13.39 -2.88
CA ILE A 24 -23.56 12.03 -3.24
C ILE A 24 -22.99 11.00 -2.25
N MET A 25 -21.71 11.11 -1.89
CA MET A 25 -21.10 10.19 -0.90
C MET A 25 -21.74 10.29 0.48
N ILE A 26 -22.11 11.50 0.91
CA ILE A 26 -22.86 11.72 2.16
C ILE A 26 -24.24 11.07 2.08
N LEU A 27 -24.98 11.25 0.98
CA LEU A 27 -26.29 10.64 0.78
C LEU A 27 -26.21 9.10 0.77
N ILE A 28 -25.22 8.53 0.08
CA ILE A 28 -24.96 7.08 0.09
C ILE A 28 -24.66 6.60 1.51
N SER A 29 -23.87 7.34 2.28
CA SER A 29 -23.56 6.99 3.68
C SER A 29 -24.82 6.95 4.53
N PHE A 30 -25.72 7.94 4.40
CA PHE A 30 -26.99 7.93 5.11
C PHE A 30 -27.92 6.80 4.66
N ALA A 31 -27.96 6.50 3.36
CA ALA A 31 -28.75 5.39 2.83
C ALA A 31 -28.29 4.06 3.41
N TYR A 32 -26.99 3.78 3.40
CA TYR A 32 -26.42 2.55 3.96
C TYR A 32 -26.67 2.44 5.46
N TYR A 33 -26.49 3.53 6.22
CA TYR A 33 -26.79 3.55 7.65
C TYR A 33 -28.26 3.23 7.94
N LYS A 34 -29.20 3.74 7.12
CA LYS A 34 -30.63 3.43 7.26
C LYS A 34 -30.98 1.98 6.94
N VAL A 35 -30.27 1.35 5.99
CA VAL A 35 -30.52 -0.06 5.64
C VAL A 35 -30.08 -0.98 6.77
N ASN A 36 -28.88 -0.78 7.31
CA ASN A 36 -28.39 -1.57 8.45
C ASN A 36 -27.30 -0.79 9.22
N VAL A 37 -27.37 -0.82 10.55
CA VAL A 37 -26.38 -0.17 11.42
C VAL A 37 -24.95 -0.71 11.22
N TYR A 38 -24.80 -1.98 10.83
CA TYR A 38 -23.49 -2.61 10.59
C TYR A 38 -22.74 -2.02 9.40
N TYR A 39 -23.44 -1.38 8.46
CA TYR A 39 -22.79 -0.68 7.35
C TYR A 39 -22.03 0.58 7.77
N MET A 40 -22.16 0.99 9.04
CA MET A 40 -21.25 1.99 9.62
C MET A 40 -19.77 1.56 9.48
N TYR A 41 -19.48 0.26 9.44
CA TYR A 41 -18.13 -0.27 9.19
C TYR A 41 -17.60 0.12 7.79
N LEU A 42 -18.44 0.00 6.76
CA LEU A 42 -18.14 0.38 5.37
C LEU A 42 -17.98 1.89 5.24
N ILE A 43 -18.84 2.64 5.92
CA ILE A 43 -18.81 4.11 5.97
C ILE A 43 -17.45 4.57 6.54
N ALA A 44 -16.94 3.94 7.60
CA ALA A 44 -15.62 4.27 8.14
C ALA A 44 -14.50 4.08 7.11
N TYR A 45 -14.52 2.98 6.34
CA TYR A 45 -13.54 2.71 5.30
C TYR A 45 -13.59 3.69 4.13
N ILE A 46 -14.78 4.00 3.60
CA ILE A 46 -14.88 4.91 2.45
C ILE A 46 -14.49 6.34 2.80
N TRP A 47 -14.84 6.82 3.99
CA TRP A 47 -14.46 8.17 4.43
C TRP A 47 -12.98 8.29 4.77
N PHE A 48 -12.39 7.24 5.38
CA PHE A 48 -10.95 7.15 5.50
C PHE A 48 -10.30 7.18 4.10
N GLY A 49 -10.74 6.31 3.19
CA GLY A 49 -10.25 6.28 1.81
C GLY A 49 -10.36 7.63 1.11
N PHE A 50 -11.48 8.34 1.29
CA PHE A 50 -11.73 9.66 0.70
C PHE A 50 -10.75 10.71 1.21
N ALA A 51 -10.63 10.85 2.54
CA ALA A 51 -9.66 11.76 3.16
C ALA A 51 -8.24 11.42 2.73
N TYR A 52 -7.92 10.13 2.74
CA TYR A 52 -6.61 9.62 2.38
C TYR A 52 -6.29 9.85 0.89
N GLY A 53 -7.24 9.65 -0.02
CA GLY A 53 -7.11 9.91 -1.45
C GLY A 53 -6.83 11.37 -1.76
N MET A 54 -7.52 12.30 -1.07
CA MET A 54 -7.22 13.73 -1.17
C MET A 54 -5.77 14.03 -0.74
N MET A 55 -5.33 13.45 0.38
CA MET A 55 -3.96 13.63 0.89
C MET A 55 -2.90 13.03 -0.03
N LEU A 56 -3.15 11.85 -0.61
CA LEU A 56 -2.25 11.20 -1.56
C LEU A 56 -2.08 12.02 -2.84
N GLN A 57 -3.19 12.50 -3.39
CA GLN A 57 -3.21 13.35 -4.58
C GLN A 57 -2.48 14.67 -4.32
N TYR A 58 -2.80 15.32 -3.20
CA TYR A 58 -2.18 16.57 -2.84
C TYR A 58 -0.67 16.39 -2.53
N GLY A 59 -0.30 15.38 -1.77
CA GLY A 59 1.11 15.10 -1.43
C GLY A 59 1.92 14.46 -2.56
N ARG A 60 1.29 14.08 -3.67
CA ARG A 60 1.87 13.21 -4.72
C ARG A 60 2.54 11.96 -4.13
N PHE A 61 1.94 11.42 -3.07
CA PHE A 61 2.53 10.38 -2.23
C PHE A 61 2.52 9.03 -2.94
N CYS A 62 3.67 8.62 -3.47
CA CYS A 62 3.82 7.40 -4.25
C CYS A 62 5.22 6.82 -4.10
N PHE A 63 5.30 5.54 -3.72
CA PHE A 63 6.57 4.82 -3.59
C PHE A 63 7.29 4.66 -4.93
N ALA A 64 6.55 4.39 -6.01
CA ALA A 64 7.15 4.32 -7.36
C ALA A 64 7.79 5.65 -7.79
N SER A 65 7.12 6.78 -7.54
CA SER A 65 7.70 8.11 -7.78
C SER A 65 8.92 8.35 -6.89
N ALA A 66 8.91 7.92 -5.62
CA ALA A 66 10.06 8.05 -4.74
C ALA A 66 11.30 7.34 -5.28
N SER A 67 11.17 6.09 -5.74
CA SER A 67 12.29 5.34 -6.31
C SER A 67 12.76 5.92 -7.65
N ARG A 68 11.83 6.28 -8.55
CA ARG A 68 12.20 6.88 -9.84
C ARG A 68 12.84 8.26 -9.67
N ASP A 69 12.26 9.13 -8.86
CA ASP A 69 12.78 10.48 -8.65
C ASP A 69 14.15 10.43 -7.96
N LEU A 70 14.37 9.48 -7.05
CA LEU A 70 15.68 9.29 -6.42
C LEU A 70 16.72 8.72 -7.40
N PHE A 71 16.41 7.65 -8.13
CA PHE A 71 17.39 6.94 -8.96
C PHE A 71 17.59 7.50 -10.37
N ALA A 72 16.54 8.08 -10.97
CA ALA A 72 16.63 8.68 -12.30
C ALA A 72 16.94 10.18 -12.23
N ALA A 73 16.30 10.92 -11.32
CA ALA A 73 16.43 12.37 -11.25
C ALA A 73 17.33 12.89 -10.11
N GLY A 74 17.70 12.05 -9.14
CA GLY A 74 18.48 12.47 -7.98
C GLY A 74 17.73 13.35 -6.98
N VAL A 75 16.39 13.33 -6.99
CA VAL A 75 15.54 14.19 -6.15
C VAL A 75 14.94 13.39 -4.98
N PRO A 76 15.34 13.66 -3.72
CA PRO A 76 14.93 12.85 -2.57
C PRO A 76 13.55 13.21 -1.97
N ARG A 77 12.85 14.20 -2.55
CA ARG A 77 11.63 14.80 -1.99
C ARG A 77 10.62 13.77 -1.49
N MET A 78 10.27 12.79 -2.30
CA MET A 78 9.22 11.82 -1.96
C MET A 78 9.67 10.76 -0.97
N ALA A 79 10.94 10.32 -1.06
CA ALA A 79 11.52 9.39 -0.09
C ALA A 79 11.50 9.99 1.32
N VAL A 80 11.87 11.27 1.44
CA VAL A 80 11.78 12.03 2.70
C VAL A 80 10.35 12.08 3.23
N GLY A 81 9.36 12.39 2.38
CA GLY A 81 7.95 12.41 2.77
C GLY A 81 7.44 11.07 3.33
N ILE A 82 7.85 9.95 2.71
CA ILE A 82 7.50 8.60 3.17
C ILE A 82 8.13 8.29 4.53
N LEU A 83 9.40 8.64 4.73
CA LEU A 83 10.09 8.41 6.00
C LEU A 83 9.51 9.26 7.14
N VAL A 84 9.13 10.51 6.87
CA VAL A 84 8.40 11.35 7.84
C VAL A 84 7.05 10.74 8.18
N ALA A 85 6.28 10.30 7.18
CA ALA A 85 5.00 9.63 7.42
C ALA A 85 5.16 8.37 8.29
N LEU A 86 6.21 7.59 8.03
CA LEU A 86 6.53 6.38 8.79
C LEU A 86 6.82 6.69 10.26
N THR A 87 7.58 7.75 10.54
CA THR A 87 7.90 8.17 11.93
C THR A 87 6.64 8.55 12.72
N PHE A 88 5.75 9.35 12.14
CA PHE A 88 4.51 9.73 12.83
C PHE A 88 3.56 8.54 12.98
N PHE A 89 3.48 7.70 11.96
CA PHE A 89 2.63 6.51 12.02
C PHE A 89 3.12 5.48 13.05
N SER A 90 4.44 5.26 13.19
CA SER A 90 4.99 4.33 14.18
C SER A 90 4.74 4.77 15.63
N LEU A 91 4.83 6.08 15.90
CA LEU A 91 4.52 6.63 17.23
C LEU A 91 3.06 6.42 17.62
N ILE A 92 2.15 6.59 16.66
CA ILE A 92 0.71 6.36 16.89
C ILE A 92 0.42 4.87 17.04
N GLN A 93 1.03 4.02 16.21
CA GLN A 93 0.93 2.57 16.36
C GLN A 93 1.42 2.09 17.73
N ALA A 94 2.53 2.63 18.25
CA ALA A 94 2.99 2.31 19.60
C ALA A 94 1.98 2.73 20.68
N THR A 95 1.32 3.88 20.50
CA THR A 95 0.27 4.36 21.40
C THR A 95 -0.96 3.45 21.35
N LEU A 96 -1.41 3.05 20.15
CA LEU A 96 -2.53 2.12 19.97
C LEU A 96 -2.21 0.74 20.54
N ALA A 97 -0.98 0.25 20.36
CA ALA A 97 -0.53 -1.01 20.94
C ALA A 97 -0.52 -0.95 22.48
N SER A 98 -0.07 0.17 23.07
CA SER A 98 -0.07 0.36 24.53
C SER A 98 -1.46 0.39 25.16
N THR A 99 -2.49 0.74 24.38
CA THR A 99 -3.89 0.83 24.83
C THR A 99 -4.74 -0.37 24.39
N ASN A 100 -4.12 -1.42 23.82
CA ASN A 100 -4.81 -2.58 23.25
C ASN A 100 -5.81 -2.22 22.13
N MET A 101 -5.56 -1.10 21.45
CA MET A 101 -6.37 -0.55 20.37
C MET A 101 -5.76 -0.79 18.98
N SER A 102 -4.68 -1.56 18.88
CA SER A 102 -4.07 -1.91 17.59
C SER A 102 -4.75 -3.13 16.94
N THR A 103 -4.87 -3.10 15.62
CA THR A 103 -5.30 -4.21 14.75
C THR A 103 -4.14 -4.85 14.00
N PHE A 104 -2.90 -4.42 14.28
CA PHE A 104 -1.71 -4.90 13.60
C PHE A 104 -1.37 -6.35 13.97
N HIS A 105 -0.92 -7.10 12.96
CA HIS A 105 -0.42 -8.46 13.13
C HIS A 105 0.89 -8.60 12.35
N PRO A 106 1.97 -9.14 12.97
CA PRO A 106 3.24 -9.37 12.28
C PRO A 106 3.09 -10.47 11.23
N ALA A 107 3.95 -10.43 10.22
CA ALA A 107 3.97 -11.41 9.15
C ALA A 107 5.20 -12.33 9.21
N PRO A 108 5.18 -13.47 8.50
CA PRO A 108 6.31 -14.39 8.51
C PRO A 108 7.56 -13.76 7.87
N PHE A 109 8.69 -13.87 8.56
CA PHE A 109 9.98 -13.33 8.17
C PHE A 109 10.80 -14.37 7.41
N GLY A 110 11.23 -14.07 6.17
CA GLY A 110 12.14 -14.94 5.44
C GLY A 110 12.56 -14.36 4.09
N ILE A 111 13.44 -15.08 3.36
CA ILE A 111 14.00 -14.64 2.07
C ILE A 111 12.90 -14.34 1.02
N HIS A 112 11.74 -14.97 1.16
CA HIS A 112 10.61 -14.73 0.28
C HIS A 112 10.12 -13.28 0.31
N THR A 113 10.20 -12.57 1.44
CA THR A 113 9.78 -11.17 1.52
C THR A 113 10.72 -10.27 0.71
N LEU A 114 12.02 -10.57 0.70
CA LEU A 114 13.01 -9.88 -0.12
C LEU A 114 12.75 -10.10 -1.63
N ILE A 115 12.58 -11.35 -2.06
CA ILE A 115 12.32 -11.71 -3.46
C ILE A 115 11.01 -11.08 -3.94
N SER A 116 9.96 -11.17 -3.12
CA SER A 116 8.67 -10.54 -3.37
C SER A 116 8.78 -9.04 -3.53
N GLY A 117 9.51 -8.39 -2.62
CA GLY A 117 9.83 -6.97 -2.71
C GLY A 117 10.49 -6.64 -4.04
N LEU A 118 11.50 -7.42 -4.47
CA LEU A 118 12.20 -7.21 -5.73
C LEU A 118 11.26 -7.28 -6.94
N ILE A 119 10.44 -8.32 -7.04
CA ILE A 119 9.46 -8.49 -8.13
C ILE A 119 8.46 -7.33 -8.13
N PHE A 120 7.94 -6.96 -6.95
CA PHE A 120 7.02 -5.84 -6.80
C PHE A 120 7.66 -4.50 -7.17
N GLY A 121 8.95 -4.31 -6.82
CA GLY A 121 9.77 -3.15 -7.15
C GLY A 121 9.94 -2.94 -8.65
N VAL A 122 10.21 -4.02 -9.39
CA VAL A 122 10.24 -3.97 -10.87
C VAL A 122 8.86 -3.62 -11.40
N GLY A 123 7.81 -4.31 -10.91
CA GLY A 123 6.43 -4.09 -11.34
C GLY A 123 5.94 -2.65 -11.17
N MET A 124 6.24 -2.02 -10.02
CA MET A 124 5.79 -0.65 -9.76
C MET A 124 6.42 0.38 -10.69
N VAL A 125 7.66 0.15 -11.15
CA VAL A 125 8.35 1.06 -12.07
C VAL A 125 7.77 0.92 -13.47
N LEU A 126 7.55 -0.32 -13.94
CA LEU A 126 6.93 -0.59 -15.24
C LEU A 126 5.50 -0.07 -15.31
N ALA A 127 4.72 -0.22 -14.23
CA ALA A 127 3.37 0.32 -14.14
C ALA A 127 3.33 1.86 -14.04
N GLY A 128 4.45 2.51 -13.72
CA GLY A 128 4.50 3.94 -13.46
C GLY A 128 3.75 4.37 -12.19
N GLY A 129 3.46 3.43 -11.28
CA GLY A 129 2.70 3.66 -10.05
C GLY A 129 2.78 2.45 -9.11
N CYS A 130 2.84 2.70 -7.80
CA CYS A 130 2.60 1.64 -6.81
C CYS A 130 1.09 1.39 -6.64
N ALA A 131 0.66 0.47 -5.78
CA ALA A 131 -0.75 0.14 -5.60
C ALA A 131 -1.61 1.38 -5.23
N SER A 132 -1.24 2.10 -4.15
CA SER A 132 -1.89 3.38 -3.77
C SER A 132 -1.72 4.46 -4.85
N GLY A 133 -0.53 4.48 -5.46
CA GLY A 133 -0.20 5.39 -6.56
C GLY A 133 -1.12 5.24 -7.75
N SER A 134 -1.50 4.01 -8.06
CA SER A 134 -2.36 3.70 -9.19
C SER A 134 -3.79 4.13 -8.88
N LEU A 135 -4.31 3.86 -7.68
CA LEU A 135 -5.65 4.28 -7.25
C LEU A 135 -5.84 5.80 -7.29
N TYR A 136 -4.95 6.59 -6.69
CA TYR A 136 -5.15 8.05 -6.73
C TYR A 136 -4.97 8.62 -8.15
N LYS A 137 -4.07 8.06 -8.97
CA LYS A 137 -3.89 8.47 -10.37
C LYS A 137 -5.09 8.12 -11.25
N ILE A 138 -5.82 7.04 -10.94
CA ILE A 138 -7.13 6.77 -11.56
C ILE A 138 -8.08 7.92 -11.25
N GLY A 139 -8.09 8.40 -10.00
CA GLY A 139 -8.84 9.60 -9.60
C GLY A 139 -8.43 10.87 -10.37
N GLU A 140 -7.16 10.98 -10.80
CA GLU A 140 -6.68 12.08 -11.66
C GLU A 140 -7.08 11.93 -13.14
N GLY A 141 -7.58 10.75 -13.55
CA GLY A 141 -7.95 10.43 -14.93
C GLY A 141 -6.87 9.67 -15.71
N ASN A 142 -5.88 9.06 -15.05
CA ASN A 142 -4.82 8.31 -15.73
C ASN A 142 -5.28 6.89 -16.10
N GLY A 143 -5.46 6.63 -17.39
CA GLY A 143 -5.89 5.34 -17.89
C GLY A 143 -4.80 4.25 -17.88
N THR A 144 -3.51 4.60 -17.89
CA THR A 144 -2.43 3.60 -17.68
C THR A 144 -2.50 3.02 -16.28
N SER A 145 -2.69 3.88 -15.28
CA SER A 145 -2.88 3.46 -13.88
C SER A 145 -4.15 2.61 -13.71
N PHE A 146 -5.21 2.93 -14.45
CA PHE A 146 -6.43 2.12 -14.47
C PHE A 146 -6.16 0.72 -14.99
N LEU A 147 -5.47 0.58 -16.13
CA LEU A 147 -5.10 -0.73 -16.66
C LEU A 147 -4.20 -1.51 -15.68
N ALA A 148 -3.18 -0.85 -15.13
CA ALA A 148 -2.23 -1.47 -14.23
C ALA A 148 -2.90 -1.95 -12.93
N ALA A 149 -3.77 -1.15 -12.33
CA ALA A 149 -4.46 -1.54 -11.10
C ALA A 149 -5.56 -2.58 -11.37
N PHE A 150 -6.44 -2.33 -12.34
CA PHE A 150 -7.64 -3.15 -12.51
C PHE A 150 -7.36 -4.46 -13.25
N PHE A 151 -6.71 -4.39 -14.42
CA PHE A 151 -6.44 -5.58 -15.21
C PHE A 151 -5.12 -6.26 -14.84
N GLY A 152 -4.10 -5.48 -14.47
CA GLY A 152 -2.83 -6.05 -14.06
C GLY A 152 -2.86 -6.58 -12.63
N LEU A 153 -3.10 -5.70 -11.65
CA LEU A 153 -3.00 -6.01 -10.23
C LEU A 153 -4.19 -6.84 -9.72
N CYS A 154 -5.45 -6.44 -9.94
CA CYS A 154 -6.61 -7.18 -9.43
C CYS A 154 -6.71 -8.59 -10.02
N ILE A 155 -6.72 -8.70 -11.35
CA ILE A 155 -6.87 -9.99 -12.04
C ILE A 155 -5.58 -10.80 -11.91
N GLY A 156 -4.41 -10.20 -12.11
CA GLY A 156 -3.14 -10.92 -12.08
C GLY A 156 -2.86 -11.57 -10.73
N GLN A 157 -3.19 -10.92 -9.61
CA GLN A 157 -3.04 -11.56 -8.30
C GLN A 157 -4.10 -12.64 -8.03
N ALA A 158 -5.34 -12.45 -8.51
CA ALA A 158 -6.42 -13.44 -8.34
C ALA A 158 -6.09 -14.73 -9.12
N VAL A 159 -5.62 -14.59 -10.35
CA VAL A 159 -5.12 -15.72 -11.15
C VAL A 159 -3.90 -16.36 -10.48
N PHE A 160 -2.96 -15.57 -9.96
CA PHE A 160 -1.74 -16.12 -9.35
C PHE A 160 -2.00 -16.99 -8.11
N VAL A 161 -3.02 -16.68 -7.31
CA VAL A 161 -3.35 -17.50 -6.13
C VAL A 161 -4.10 -18.77 -6.45
N ASP A 162 -4.66 -18.90 -7.66
CA ASP A 162 -5.50 -20.03 -8.07
C ASP A 162 -4.84 -20.90 -9.16
N VAL A 163 -3.86 -20.37 -9.89
CA VAL A 163 -3.24 -21.08 -11.02
C VAL A 163 -2.56 -22.37 -10.59
N THR A 164 -2.97 -23.47 -11.21
CA THR A 164 -2.45 -24.82 -10.96
C THR A 164 -1.30 -25.20 -11.88
N TRP A 165 -1.04 -24.40 -12.92
CA TRP A 165 -0.02 -24.70 -13.92
C TRP A 165 1.38 -24.82 -13.31
N PHE A 166 1.68 -24.10 -12.22
CA PHE A 166 2.98 -24.17 -11.56
C PHE A 166 3.12 -25.28 -10.51
N ASN A 167 2.12 -26.16 -10.36
CA ASN A 167 2.15 -27.22 -9.34
C ASN A 167 3.33 -28.18 -9.50
N PHE A 168 3.80 -28.40 -10.73
CA PHE A 168 4.97 -29.24 -11.00
C PHE A 168 6.29 -28.66 -10.46
N LEU A 169 6.35 -27.36 -10.17
CA LEU A 169 7.54 -26.69 -9.63
C LEU A 169 7.64 -26.78 -8.10
N VAL A 170 6.60 -27.30 -7.43
CA VAL A 170 6.52 -27.31 -5.97
C VAL A 170 7.32 -28.48 -5.40
N PRO A 171 8.30 -28.23 -4.50
CA PRO A 171 9.05 -29.31 -3.86
C PRO A 171 8.15 -30.21 -2.99
N GLN A 172 8.38 -31.52 -3.02
CA GLN A 172 7.62 -32.48 -2.20
C GLN A 172 7.63 -32.14 -0.70
N LYS A 173 8.77 -31.62 -0.19
CA LYS A 173 8.88 -31.15 1.20
C LYS A 173 7.84 -30.09 1.58
N TRP A 174 7.45 -29.23 0.63
CA TRP A 174 6.41 -28.23 0.89
C TRP A 174 5.02 -28.86 0.87
N VAL A 175 4.78 -29.84 -0.01
CA VAL A 175 3.51 -30.59 -0.05
C VAL A 175 3.28 -31.28 1.29
N ASP A 176 4.27 -32.02 1.78
CA ASP A 176 4.17 -32.78 3.02
C ASP A 176 3.94 -31.84 4.23
N ALA A 177 4.69 -30.73 4.30
CA ALA A 177 4.51 -29.72 5.33
C ALA A 177 3.15 -28.99 5.23
N ALA A 178 2.64 -28.75 4.03
CA ALA A 178 1.37 -28.08 3.81
C ALA A 178 0.21 -28.88 4.38
N VAL A 179 0.19 -30.21 4.20
CA VAL A 179 -0.86 -31.09 4.75
C VAL A 179 -0.88 -31.03 6.28
N VAL A 180 0.29 -31.12 6.92
CA VAL A 180 0.40 -31.01 8.39
C VAL A 180 -0.08 -29.65 8.88
N ASN A 181 0.35 -28.58 8.24
CA ASN A 181 0.00 -27.21 8.61
C ASN A 181 -1.47 -26.86 8.36
N ALA A 182 -2.08 -27.43 7.31
CA ALA A 182 -3.49 -27.30 7.01
C ALA A 182 -4.34 -28.00 8.07
N ALA A 183 -3.97 -29.24 8.42
CA ALA A 183 -4.63 -29.99 9.50
C ALA A 183 -4.57 -29.24 10.84
N ALA A 184 -3.41 -28.70 11.21
CA ALA A 184 -3.23 -27.91 12.43
C ALA A 184 -4.09 -26.63 12.48
N ARG A 185 -4.56 -26.13 11.33
CA ARG A 185 -5.34 -24.90 11.20
C ARG A 185 -6.79 -25.15 10.80
N ASN A 186 -7.25 -26.41 10.84
CA ASN A 186 -8.58 -26.86 10.40
C ASN A 186 -8.91 -26.40 8.96
N ILE A 187 -7.93 -26.51 8.06
CA ILE A 187 -8.07 -26.15 6.65
C ILE A 187 -8.28 -27.43 5.84
N PRO A 188 -9.37 -27.54 5.06
CA PRO A 188 -9.59 -28.68 4.17
C PRO A 188 -8.47 -28.79 3.14
N VAL A 189 -7.86 -29.96 3.02
CA VAL A 189 -6.78 -30.22 2.05
C VAL A 189 -7.25 -30.04 0.61
N GLU A 190 -8.53 -30.30 0.34
CA GLU A 190 -9.20 -30.09 -0.95
C GLU A 190 -9.15 -28.63 -1.42
N LYS A 191 -8.99 -27.67 -0.50
CA LYS A 191 -8.88 -26.24 -0.81
C LYS A 191 -7.45 -25.79 -1.10
N MET A 192 -6.49 -26.72 -1.14
CA MET A 192 -5.11 -26.47 -1.53
C MET A 192 -4.88 -26.97 -2.95
N THR A 193 -5.33 -26.20 -3.93
CA THR A 193 -5.31 -26.63 -5.34
C THR A 193 -4.12 -26.05 -6.10
N SER A 194 -3.68 -24.85 -5.73
CA SER A 194 -2.67 -24.11 -6.46
C SER A 194 -1.27 -24.27 -5.85
N SER A 195 -0.26 -24.02 -6.68
CA SER A 195 1.14 -23.99 -6.23
C SER A 195 1.38 -22.93 -5.15
N PHE A 196 0.59 -21.85 -5.19
CA PHE A 196 0.65 -20.79 -4.21
C PHE A 196 0.09 -21.25 -2.87
N ASP A 197 -0.98 -22.05 -2.85
CA ASP A 197 -1.54 -22.62 -1.64
C ASP A 197 -0.52 -23.55 -0.96
N THR A 198 0.12 -24.44 -1.72
CA THR A 198 1.16 -25.33 -1.18
C THR A 198 2.37 -24.55 -0.70
N TYR A 199 2.80 -23.52 -1.43
CA TYR A 199 3.88 -22.64 -1.01
C TYR A 199 3.55 -21.89 0.29
N LEU A 200 2.34 -21.32 0.38
CA LEU A 200 1.88 -20.58 1.55
C LEU A 200 1.82 -21.49 2.78
N ALA A 201 1.17 -22.66 2.64
CA ALA A 201 0.98 -23.59 3.74
C ALA A 201 2.24 -24.39 4.11
N GLY A 202 3.04 -24.77 3.12
CA GLY A 202 4.22 -25.63 3.29
C GLY A 202 5.50 -24.89 3.64
N TYR A 203 5.64 -23.62 3.22
CA TYR A 203 6.85 -22.84 3.46
C TYR A 203 6.61 -21.59 4.29
N VAL A 204 5.68 -20.71 3.89
CA VAL A 204 5.51 -19.39 4.50
C VAL A 204 5.02 -19.47 5.95
N TRP A 205 4.05 -20.33 6.24
CA TRP A 205 3.54 -20.51 7.61
C TRP A 205 4.53 -21.16 8.58
N ASN A 206 5.63 -21.74 8.07
CA ASN A 206 6.71 -22.28 8.88
C ASN A 206 7.78 -21.22 9.23
N GLN A 207 7.70 -20.03 8.64
CA GLN A 207 8.65 -18.96 8.92
C GLN A 207 8.27 -18.23 10.22
N PRO A 208 9.27 -17.75 11.00
CA PRO A 208 9.01 -17.05 12.25
C PRO A 208 8.32 -15.71 12.01
N THR A 209 7.33 -15.37 12.82
CA THR A 209 6.74 -14.02 12.87
C THR A 209 7.42 -13.22 13.98
N LEU A 210 7.88 -12.00 13.68
CA LEU A 210 8.61 -11.18 14.64
C LEU A 210 7.90 -9.84 14.85
N GLN A 211 7.69 -9.49 16.12
CA GLN A 211 7.34 -8.14 16.57
C GLN A 211 8.24 -7.82 17.75
N LEU A 212 9.00 -6.73 17.67
CA LEU A 212 10.07 -6.43 18.60
C LEU A 212 9.58 -6.35 20.05
N SER A 213 8.44 -5.70 20.31
CA SER A 213 7.82 -5.61 21.63
C SER A 213 7.40 -6.94 22.25
N HIS A 214 7.25 -8.00 21.45
CA HIS A 214 6.87 -9.34 21.89
C HIS A 214 8.08 -10.29 21.99
N THR A 215 9.28 -9.82 21.64
CA THR A 215 10.50 -10.61 21.84
C THR A 215 10.89 -10.62 23.32
N LYS A 216 11.37 -11.77 23.82
CA LYS A 216 11.79 -11.94 25.22
C LYS A 216 12.75 -10.83 25.68
N ALA A 217 13.74 -10.51 24.85
CA ALA A 217 14.74 -9.49 25.14
C ALA A 217 14.16 -8.10 25.44
N ILE A 218 13.11 -7.70 24.72
CA ILE A 218 12.49 -6.37 24.90
C ILE A 218 11.38 -6.44 25.95
N SER A 219 10.58 -7.49 25.96
CA SER A 219 9.47 -7.63 26.92
C SER A 219 9.96 -7.75 28.36
N GLU A 220 11.12 -8.39 28.59
CA GLU A 220 11.72 -8.53 29.91
C GLU A 220 12.47 -7.26 30.34
N ALA A 221 13.16 -6.59 29.40
CA ALA A 221 13.92 -5.37 29.70
C ALA A 221 13.04 -4.13 29.91
N LEU A 222 11.87 -4.07 29.26
CA LEU A 222 11.01 -2.87 29.20
C LEU A 222 9.55 -3.22 29.51
N PRO A 223 9.14 -3.22 30.78
CA PRO A 223 7.75 -3.53 31.14
C PRO A 223 6.77 -2.42 30.71
N GLY A 224 5.50 -2.80 30.56
CA GLY A 224 4.39 -1.87 30.31
C GLY A 224 4.37 -1.29 28.90
N ALA A 225 4.09 0.01 28.77
CA ALA A 225 3.99 0.69 27.49
C ALA A 225 5.35 0.92 26.80
N ALA A 226 6.44 0.92 27.56
CA ALA A 226 7.78 1.25 27.07
C ALA A 226 8.28 0.31 25.97
N LYS A 227 7.91 -0.99 26.01
CA LYS A 227 8.26 -1.96 24.96
C LYS A 227 7.77 -1.57 23.57
N TYR A 228 6.60 -0.93 23.46
CA TYR A 228 6.05 -0.50 22.17
C TYR A 228 6.75 0.76 21.66
N PHE A 229 6.99 1.73 22.54
CA PHE A 229 7.67 2.97 22.13
C PHE A 229 9.15 2.76 21.80
N ILE A 230 9.85 1.92 22.57
CA ILE A 230 11.28 1.67 22.36
C ILE A 230 11.49 0.55 21.34
N GLY A 231 10.83 -0.60 21.50
CA GLY A 231 10.99 -1.74 20.59
C GLY A 231 10.39 -1.46 19.22
N ASP A 232 9.08 -1.25 19.16
CA ASP A 232 8.37 -1.17 17.88
C ASP A 232 8.58 0.17 17.18
N SER A 233 8.54 1.30 17.91
CA SER A 233 8.70 2.61 17.28
C SER A 233 10.18 3.05 17.17
N LEU A 234 10.93 3.12 18.28
CA LEU A 234 12.29 3.68 18.26
C LEU A 234 13.28 2.80 17.49
N LEU A 235 13.43 1.53 17.89
CA LEU A 235 14.40 0.60 17.33
C LEU A 235 14.01 0.15 15.92
N ASN A 236 12.74 -0.19 15.68
CA ASN A 236 12.32 -0.67 14.36
C ASN A 236 12.11 0.46 13.34
N ALA A 237 11.54 1.60 13.72
CA ALA A 237 11.09 2.60 12.74
C ALA A 237 11.95 3.87 12.75
N LEU A 238 12.07 4.56 13.90
CA LEU A 238 12.70 5.89 13.97
C LEU A 238 14.20 5.85 13.68
N ILE A 239 14.95 4.93 14.30
CA ILE A 239 16.41 4.86 14.09
C ILE A 239 16.72 4.49 12.63
N PRO A 240 16.15 3.42 12.04
CA PRO A 240 16.41 3.10 10.63
C PRO A 240 15.94 4.20 9.67
N ALA A 241 14.80 4.85 9.93
CA ALA A 241 14.34 5.98 9.12
C ALA A 241 15.30 7.18 9.20
N ALA A 242 15.81 7.52 10.38
CA ALA A 242 16.79 8.58 10.57
C ALA A 242 18.11 8.25 9.86
N LEU A 243 18.59 7.01 9.97
CA LEU A 243 19.78 6.54 9.25
C LEU A 243 19.60 6.65 7.73
N LEU A 244 18.43 6.25 7.21
CA LEU A 244 18.12 6.40 5.78
C LEU A 244 18.07 7.86 5.34
N LEU A 245 17.53 8.77 6.16
CA LEU A 245 17.57 10.21 5.88
C LEU A 245 19.01 10.73 5.80
N ILE A 246 19.89 10.29 6.70
CA ILE A 246 21.32 10.66 6.69
C ILE A 246 21.99 10.14 5.41
N VAL A 247 21.73 8.87 5.04
CA VAL A 247 22.26 8.27 3.80
C VAL A 247 21.77 9.04 2.57
N ILE A 248 20.47 9.32 2.47
CA ILE A 248 19.90 10.07 1.35
C ILE A 248 20.51 11.48 1.27
N TYR A 249 20.68 12.15 2.40
CA TYR A 249 21.34 13.44 2.46
C TYR A 249 22.79 13.36 1.97
N ALA A 250 23.57 12.40 2.45
CA ALA A 250 24.98 12.23 2.11
C ALA A 250 25.20 12.04 0.60
N PHE A 251 24.36 11.23 -0.05
CA PHE A 251 24.51 10.92 -1.48
C PHE A 251 23.87 11.96 -2.41
N TYR A 252 22.68 12.48 -2.09
CA TYR A 252 21.89 13.25 -3.04
C TYR A 252 21.82 14.76 -2.77
N SER A 253 21.88 15.20 -1.51
CA SER A 253 21.65 16.61 -1.15
C SER A 253 22.89 17.36 -0.64
N ARG A 254 23.82 16.64 0.00
CA ARG A 254 24.97 17.23 0.71
C ARG A 254 25.85 18.10 -0.18
N LYS A 255 26.32 17.58 -1.33
CA LYS A 255 27.27 18.30 -2.20
C LYS A 255 26.73 19.67 -2.64
N GLY A 256 25.47 19.71 -3.07
CA GLY A 256 24.83 20.94 -3.52
C GLY A 256 24.60 21.95 -2.38
N PHE A 257 24.17 21.46 -1.22
CA PHE A 257 23.89 22.29 -0.06
C PHE A 257 25.17 22.88 0.56
N MET A 258 26.19 22.03 0.78
CA MET A 258 27.45 22.44 1.40
C MET A 258 28.21 23.44 0.52
N LYS A 259 28.18 23.28 -0.81
CA LYS A 259 28.77 24.25 -1.74
C LYS A 259 28.11 25.63 -1.63
N LYS A 260 26.78 25.69 -1.54
CA LYS A 260 26.05 26.96 -1.34
C LYS A 260 26.39 27.59 0.02
N ARG A 261 26.49 26.77 1.07
CA ARG A 261 26.72 27.25 2.43
C ARG A 261 28.15 27.73 2.68
N ALA A 262 29.14 27.01 2.14
CA ALA A 262 30.53 27.43 2.16
C ALA A 262 30.72 28.77 1.42
N LYS A 263 30.02 28.97 0.29
CA LYS A 263 30.01 30.26 -0.42
C LYS A 263 29.37 31.38 0.41
N ALA A 264 28.31 31.09 1.15
CA ALA A 264 27.62 32.09 1.98
C ALA A 264 28.40 32.47 3.26
N LYS A 265 29.12 31.52 3.87
CA LYS A 265 29.93 31.76 5.09
C LYS A 265 31.39 32.14 4.81
N GLY A 266 31.84 32.11 3.55
CA GLY A 266 33.23 32.44 3.19
C GLY A 266 34.27 31.45 3.71
N GLY A 267 33.92 30.18 3.98
CA GLY A 267 34.88 29.23 4.56
C GLY A 267 34.28 27.94 5.11
N ALA A 268 34.95 27.39 6.13
CA ALA A 268 34.74 26.05 6.66
C ALA A 268 33.30 25.82 7.20
N THR A 269 32.75 24.66 6.87
CA THR A 269 31.44 24.20 7.30
C THR A 269 31.58 23.21 8.46
N GLY A 270 30.78 23.36 9.51
CA GLY A 270 30.84 22.51 10.71
C GLY A 270 29.72 21.46 10.79
N PHE A 271 29.68 20.71 11.90
CA PHE A 271 28.64 19.69 12.15
C PHE A 271 27.21 20.27 12.20
N GLY A 272 27.04 21.47 12.77
CA GLY A 272 25.75 22.17 12.77
C GLY A 272 25.25 22.52 11.36
N ASP A 273 26.16 22.68 10.39
CA ASP A 273 25.79 22.92 8.99
C ASP A 273 25.25 21.66 8.32
N GLU A 274 25.75 20.48 8.71
CA GLU A 274 25.24 19.18 8.23
C GLU A 274 23.82 18.93 8.76
N ILE A 275 23.58 19.16 10.06
CA ILE A 275 22.24 19.05 10.66
C ILE A 275 21.25 19.97 9.95
N ALA A 276 21.64 21.23 9.73
CA ALA A 276 20.77 22.16 9.04
C ALA A 276 20.62 21.84 7.54
N GLY A 277 21.56 21.09 6.94
CA GLY A 277 21.40 20.52 5.59
C GLY A 277 20.36 19.41 5.54
N ILE A 278 20.37 18.50 6.51
CA ILE A 278 19.32 17.48 6.68
C ILE A 278 17.97 18.15 6.90
N TRP A 279 17.90 19.15 7.79
CA TRP A 279 16.68 19.91 8.03
C TRP A 279 16.18 20.64 6.77
N ASN A 280 17.10 21.22 5.98
CA ASN A 280 16.76 21.86 4.71
C ASN A 280 16.18 20.84 3.72
N MET A 281 16.74 19.64 3.65
CA MET A 281 16.21 18.55 2.82
C MET A 281 14.79 18.15 3.26
N ILE A 282 14.56 18.02 4.57
CA ILE A 282 13.24 17.70 5.15
C ILE A 282 12.20 18.79 4.85
N THR A 283 12.61 20.05 4.89
CA THR A 283 11.72 21.21 4.72
C THR A 283 11.63 21.72 3.28
N ALA A 284 12.42 21.16 2.35
CA ALA A 284 12.47 21.57 0.95
C ALA A 284 11.12 21.47 0.24
N SER A 285 10.26 20.55 0.66
CA SER A 285 8.88 20.45 0.16
C SER A 285 7.87 20.45 1.31
N LYS A 286 7.46 21.65 1.73
CA LYS A 286 6.41 21.84 2.75
C LYS A 286 5.17 20.98 2.47
N ARG A 287 4.69 20.98 1.22
CA ARG A 287 3.51 20.19 0.79
C ARG A 287 3.67 18.70 1.10
N THR A 288 4.79 18.11 0.68
CA THR A 288 5.03 16.67 0.83
C THR A 288 5.24 16.30 2.30
N THR A 289 6.02 17.08 3.03
CA THR A 289 6.34 16.82 4.43
C THR A 289 5.11 16.96 5.33
N ILE A 290 4.31 18.02 5.15
CA ILE A 290 3.05 18.20 5.90
C ILE A 290 2.08 17.05 5.59
N MET A 291 1.94 16.66 4.32
CA MET A 291 1.11 15.52 3.97
C MET A 291 1.64 14.21 4.58
N GLY A 292 2.96 14.01 4.66
CA GLY A 292 3.54 12.86 5.36
C GLY A 292 3.09 12.77 6.82
N VAL A 293 3.18 13.89 7.56
CA VAL A 293 2.70 13.97 8.95
C VAL A 293 1.21 13.63 9.05
N ILE A 294 0.38 14.29 8.24
CA ILE A 294 -1.08 14.10 8.27
C ILE A 294 -1.45 12.66 7.90
N ILE A 295 -0.82 12.09 6.87
CA ILE A 295 -1.02 10.70 6.45
C ILE A 295 -0.73 9.73 7.60
N GLY A 296 0.38 9.93 8.32
CA GLY A 296 0.72 9.08 9.47
C GLY A 296 -0.32 9.18 10.58
N ILE A 297 -0.81 10.39 10.87
CA ILE A 297 -1.86 10.62 11.87
C ILE A 297 -3.18 9.96 11.47
N VAL A 298 -3.62 10.19 10.24
CA VAL A 298 -4.91 9.73 9.74
C VAL A 298 -4.93 8.20 9.60
N ALA A 299 -3.80 7.57 9.22
CA ALA A 299 -3.67 6.12 9.20
C ALA A 299 -3.81 5.51 10.61
N GLY A 300 -3.21 6.12 11.63
CA GLY A 300 -3.38 5.67 13.01
C GLY A 300 -4.80 5.89 13.55
N LEU A 301 -5.40 7.04 13.24
CA LEU A 301 -6.79 7.32 13.61
C LEU A 301 -7.76 6.30 12.99
N HIS A 302 -7.51 5.87 11.75
CA HIS A 302 -8.30 4.83 11.13
C HIS A 302 -8.22 3.51 11.89
N ILE A 303 -7.04 3.07 12.32
CA ILE A 303 -6.88 1.87 13.15
C ILE A 303 -7.70 1.98 14.43
N PHE A 304 -7.61 3.12 15.11
CA PHE A 304 -8.39 3.39 16.31
C PHE A 304 -9.90 3.29 16.05
N VAL A 305 -10.40 3.90 14.98
CA VAL A 305 -11.82 3.84 14.59
C VAL A 305 -12.23 2.40 14.28
N MET A 306 -11.45 1.67 13.49
CA MET A 306 -11.78 0.28 13.11
C MET A 306 -11.78 -0.66 14.31
N LYS A 307 -10.82 -0.50 15.23
CA LYS A 307 -10.82 -1.27 16.49
C LYS A 307 -11.99 -0.90 17.39
N GLY A 308 -12.34 0.38 17.48
CA GLY A 308 -13.54 0.85 18.17
C GLY A 308 -14.82 0.24 17.61
N MET A 309 -14.89 0.08 16.29
CA MET A 309 -16.02 -0.58 15.60
C MET A 309 -16.08 -2.08 15.88
N GLN A 310 -14.94 -2.77 15.91
CA GLN A 310 -14.84 -4.18 16.31
C GLN A 310 -15.35 -4.38 17.75
N ILE A 311 -14.94 -3.51 18.68
CA ILE A 311 -15.41 -3.54 20.08
C ILE A 311 -16.91 -3.25 20.16
N LYS A 312 -17.38 -2.19 19.49
CA LYS A 312 -18.79 -1.75 19.53
C LYS A 312 -19.75 -2.84 19.04
N PHE A 313 -19.39 -3.57 18.00
CA PHE A 313 -20.24 -4.62 17.43
C PHE A 313 -19.93 -6.02 17.96
N GLY A 314 -18.92 -6.16 18.82
CA GLY A 314 -18.49 -7.45 19.36
C GLY A 314 -18.11 -8.43 18.24
N VAL A 315 -17.23 -8.00 17.33
CA VAL A 315 -16.72 -8.80 16.21
C VAL A 315 -15.21 -8.64 16.09
N ALA A 316 -14.52 -9.71 15.68
CA ALA A 316 -13.10 -9.63 15.33
C ALA A 316 -12.89 -9.30 13.85
N ASN A 317 -13.86 -9.67 13.01
CA ASN A 317 -13.80 -9.50 11.56
C ASN A 317 -15.17 -9.13 10.98
N PHE A 318 -15.20 -8.31 9.94
CA PHE A 318 -16.44 -7.91 9.25
C PHE A 318 -17.27 -9.10 8.71
N GLY A 319 -16.66 -10.26 8.44
CA GLY A 319 -17.36 -11.46 7.98
C GLY A 319 -18.39 -11.98 8.98
N GLU A 320 -18.17 -11.77 10.28
CA GLU A 320 -19.16 -12.07 11.31
C GLU A 320 -20.41 -11.19 11.14
N LEU A 321 -20.23 -9.91 10.79
CA LEU A 321 -21.35 -8.99 10.52
C LEU A 321 -22.09 -9.37 9.24
N LEU A 322 -21.37 -9.77 8.18
CA LEU A 322 -22.00 -10.29 6.97
C LEU A 322 -22.87 -11.52 7.28
N THR A 323 -22.38 -12.43 8.11
CA THR A 323 -23.12 -13.62 8.54
C THR A 323 -24.37 -13.22 9.33
N ARG A 324 -24.25 -12.27 10.28
CA ARG A 324 -25.41 -11.71 11.02
C ARG A 324 -26.44 -11.04 10.12
N MET A 325 -26.02 -10.50 8.96
CA MET A 325 -26.90 -9.89 7.96
C MET A 325 -27.49 -10.90 6.95
N GLY A 326 -27.22 -12.20 7.09
CA GLY A 326 -27.71 -13.23 6.16
C GLY A 326 -26.88 -13.34 4.88
N HIS A 327 -25.64 -12.84 4.87
CA HIS A 327 -24.71 -12.88 3.75
C HIS A 327 -23.52 -13.82 4.00
N ALA A 328 -23.77 -14.98 4.63
CA ALA A 328 -22.72 -15.98 4.90
C ALA A 328 -22.04 -16.47 3.60
N ALA A 329 -22.76 -16.49 2.47
CA ALA A 329 -22.20 -16.85 1.18
C ALA A 329 -21.05 -15.94 0.73
N ASP A 330 -20.98 -14.69 1.19
CA ASP A 330 -19.91 -13.76 0.84
C ASP A 330 -18.60 -14.04 1.62
N THR A 331 -18.70 -14.79 2.70
CA THR A 331 -17.59 -15.07 3.63
C THR A 331 -16.79 -16.31 3.22
N SER A 332 -15.59 -16.43 3.77
CA SER A 332 -14.76 -17.64 3.66
C SER A 332 -15.37 -18.81 4.46
N ILE A 333 -14.78 -20.00 4.34
CA ILE A 333 -15.12 -21.16 5.18
C ILE A 333 -14.94 -20.85 6.68
N LYS A 334 -14.04 -19.93 7.02
CA LYS A 334 -13.82 -19.46 8.40
C LYS A 334 -14.80 -18.38 8.84
N GLY A 335 -15.77 -18.00 8.00
CA GLY A 335 -16.70 -16.91 8.27
C GLY A 335 -16.04 -15.53 8.22
N THR A 336 -14.86 -15.42 7.60
CA THR A 336 -14.07 -14.18 7.54
C THR A 336 -14.13 -13.54 6.16
N VAL A 337 -13.92 -12.23 6.12
CA VAL A 337 -13.53 -11.51 4.90
C VAL A 337 -12.21 -10.78 5.09
N PHE A 338 -11.59 -10.33 3.99
CA PHE A 338 -10.44 -9.45 4.11
C PHE A 338 -10.83 -8.12 4.78
N ASP A 339 -10.50 -8.02 6.06
CA ASP A 339 -10.73 -6.88 6.92
C ASP A 339 -9.52 -6.74 7.86
N PRO A 340 -8.48 -6.02 7.43
CA PRO A 340 -7.27 -5.87 8.23
C PRO A 340 -7.47 -4.93 9.42
N GLY A 341 -8.53 -4.11 9.45
CA GLY A 341 -8.68 -3.04 10.44
C GLY A 341 -7.59 -1.95 10.38
N TYR A 342 -6.79 -1.91 9.30
CA TYR A 342 -5.76 -0.90 9.04
C TYR A 342 -5.61 -0.64 7.54
N TRP A 343 -4.81 0.35 7.18
CA TRP A 343 -4.60 0.72 5.78
C TRP A 343 -3.89 -0.40 5.00
N TYR A 344 -4.61 -0.97 4.03
CA TYR A 344 -4.12 -1.98 3.11
C TYR A 344 -4.70 -1.72 1.71
N ILE A 345 -4.11 -2.35 0.70
CA ILE A 345 -4.58 -2.22 -0.69
C ILE A 345 -4.74 -3.63 -1.23
N THR A 346 -3.66 -4.21 -1.74
CA THR A 346 -3.69 -5.29 -2.72
C THR A 346 -4.69 -6.43 -2.53
N SER A 347 -4.94 -6.92 -1.30
CA SER A 347 -5.88 -8.02 -1.07
C SER A 347 -7.33 -7.64 -1.39
N GLN A 348 -7.75 -6.40 -1.20
CA GLN A 348 -9.10 -5.96 -1.58
C GLN A 348 -9.25 -5.79 -3.10
N GLU A 349 -8.19 -5.38 -3.81
CA GLU A 349 -8.14 -5.45 -5.28
C GLU A 349 -8.15 -6.90 -5.75
N GLY A 350 -7.49 -7.80 -5.02
CA GLY A 350 -7.54 -9.24 -5.27
C GLY A 350 -8.96 -9.79 -5.15
N GLN A 351 -9.71 -9.41 -4.11
CA GLN A 351 -11.12 -9.79 -3.97
C GLN A 351 -11.99 -9.27 -5.11
N LEU A 352 -11.75 -8.04 -5.58
CA LEU A 352 -12.45 -7.52 -6.76
C LEU A 352 -12.13 -8.35 -8.01
N GLY A 353 -10.86 -8.66 -8.25
CA GLY A 353 -10.44 -9.50 -9.36
C GLY A 353 -11.03 -10.92 -9.28
N GLY A 354 -10.97 -11.53 -8.10
CA GLY A 354 -11.56 -12.85 -7.82
C GLY A 354 -13.07 -12.86 -8.01
N TRP A 355 -13.79 -11.83 -7.53
CA TRP A 355 -15.23 -11.71 -7.73
C TRP A 355 -15.59 -11.59 -9.21
N ILE A 356 -14.83 -10.80 -9.99
CA ILE A 356 -15.04 -10.68 -11.44
C ILE A 356 -14.86 -12.04 -12.12
N LEU A 357 -13.77 -12.75 -11.81
CA LEU A 357 -13.49 -14.06 -12.41
C LEU A 357 -14.53 -15.12 -12.00
N ASP A 358 -14.99 -15.09 -10.75
CA ASP A 358 -16.06 -15.96 -10.23
C ASP A 358 -17.38 -15.74 -10.98
N LYS A 359 -17.75 -14.48 -11.24
CA LYS A 359 -18.93 -14.14 -12.05
C LYS A 359 -18.79 -14.52 -13.52
N LEU A 360 -17.56 -14.63 -14.03
CA LEU A 360 -17.27 -15.11 -15.38
C LEU A 360 -17.20 -16.64 -15.48
N GLY A 361 -17.44 -17.36 -14.37
CA GLY A 361 -17.52 -18.83 -14.32
C GLY A 361 -16.22 -19.53 -13.89
N TRP A 362 -15.16 -18.79 -13.53
CA TRP A 362 -13.97 -19.39 -12.94
C TRP A 362 -14.13 -19.48 -11.43
N ASN A 363 -14.25 -20.69 -10.88
CA ASN A 363 -14.36 -20.90 -9.43
C ASN A 363 -13.11 -20.40 -8.69
N MET A 364 -13.23 -19.22 -8.08
CA MET A 364 -12.14 -18.57 -7.35
C MET A 364 -12.15 -18.92 -5.85
N ARG A 365 -13.04 -19.83 -5.42
CA ARG A 365 -13.20 -20.23 -4.01
C ARG A 365 -12.48 -21.52 -3.66
N ASP A 366 -11.83 -22.16 -4.63
CA ASP A 366 -11.08 -23.41 -4.46
C ASP A 366 -9.59 -23.16 -4.21
N ASN A 367 -9.28 -22.18 -3.35
CA ASN A 367 -7.92 -21.88 -2.90
C ASN A 367 -7.92 -21.39 -1.44
N ILE A 368 -6.75 -21.34 -0.80
CA ILE A 368 -6.61 -20.89 0.59
C ILE A 368 -6.93 -19.39 0.71
N PHE A 369 -6.55 -18.61 -0.29
CA PHE A 369 -6.62 -17.15 -0.21
C PHE A 369 -8.07 -16.65 -0.12
N PHE A 370 -8.93 -17.00 -1.08
CA PHE A 370 -10.33 -16.61 -1.14
C PHE A 370 -11.24 -17.59 -0.40
N GLY A 371 -11.09 -18.88 -0.64
CA GLY A 371 -11.98 -19.90 -0.07
C GLY A 371 -11.88 -20.01 1.45
N VAL A 372 -10.67 -19.95 1.99
CA VAL A 372 -10.42 -20.24 3.42
C VAL A 372 -10.28 -18.97 4.26
N ASN A 373 -9.60 -17.93 3.76
CA ASN A 373 -9.22 -16.78 4.61
C ASN A 373 -10.00 -15.49 4.32
N ASN A 374 -10.26 -15.14 3.06
CA ASN A 374 -10.72 -13.78 2.72
C ASN A 374 -12.14 -13.69 2.17
N GLY A 375 -12.76 -14.79 1.74
CA GLY A 375 -14.06 -14.75 1.07
C GLY A 375 -14.06 -13.94 -0.22
N LEU A 376 -15.21 -13.91 -0.87
CA LEU A 376 -15.48 -13.11 -2.07
C LEU A 376 -16.79 -12.35 -1.87
N PRO A 377 -16.79 -11.31 -1.02
CA PRO A 377 -17.98 -10.48 -0.82
C PRO A 377 -18.31 -9.68 -2.08
N ASP A 378 -19.60 -9.43 -2.30
CA ASP A 378 -20.02 -8.54 -3.38
C ASP A 378 -19.39 -7.15 -3.21
N PRO A 379 -19.05 -6.44 -4.30
CA PRO A 379 -18.33 -5.16 -4.23
C PRO A 379 -18.99 -4.10 -3.34
N TRP A 380 -20.32 -4.07 -3.28
CA TRP A 380 -21.08 -3.14 -2.44
C TRP A 380 -21.11 -3.53 -0.94
N ARG A 381 -20.72 -4.77 -0.59
CA ARG A 381 -20.59 -5.27 0.79
C ARG A 381 -19.15 -5.48 1.23
N ASN A 382 -18.17 -5.16 0.38
CA ASN A 382 -16.75 -5.35 0.66
C ASN A 382 -16.17 -4.12 1.40
N PRO A 383 -15.84 -4.22 2.70
CA PRO A 383 -15.39 -3.08 3.49
C PRO A 383 -14.04 -2.52 3.02
N ALA A 384 -13.07 -3.39 2.74
CA ALA A 384 -11.74 -2.99 2.33
C ALA A 384 -11.74 -2.39 0.91
N LEU A 385 -12.61 -2.88 0.01
CA LEU A 385 -12.78 -2.30 -1.32
C LEU A 385 -13.35 -0.88 -1.28
N TRP A 386 -14.24 -0.58 -0.33
CA TRP A 386 -14.79 0.76 -0.14
C TRP A 386 -13.72 1.79 0.18
N MET A 387 -12.64 1.39 0.86
CA MET A 387 -11.46 2.24 1.05
C MET A 387 -10.80 2.60 -0.28
N SER A 388 -10.61 1.63 -1.20
CA SER A 388 -10.03 1.89 -2.53
C SER A 388 -10.92 2.81 -3.37
N LEU A 389 -12.24 2.62 -3.34
CA LEU A 389 -13.19 3.53 -3.98
C LEU A 389 -13.09 4.93 -3.37
N GLY A 390 -13.03 5.03 -2.04
CA GLY A 390 -12.78 6.27 -1.32
C GLY A 390 -11.52 6.97 -1.82
N ILE A 391 -10.40 6.24 -1.96
CA ILE A 391 -9.13 6.81 -2.45
C ILE A 391 -9.30 7.40 -3.86
N VAL A 392 -9.98 6.70 -4.76
CA VAL A 392 -10.23 7.17 -6.13
C VAL A 392 -11.09 8.44 -6.12
N PHE A 393 -12.21 8.44 -5.38
CA PHE A 393 -13.11 9.60 -5.32
C PHE A 393 -12.48 10.81 -4.60
N GLY A 394 -11.75 10.58 -3.51
CA GLY A 394 -11.01 11.62 -2.80
C GLY A 394 -9.94 12.25 -3.68
N ALA A 395 -9.17 11.43 -4.39
CA ALA A 395 -8.20 11.92 -5.35
C ALA A 395 -8.86 12.68 -6.51
N MET A 396 -10.01 12.22 -6.99
CA MET A 396 -10.77 12.92 -8.04
C MET A 396 -11.24 14.30 -7.58
N VAL A 397 -11.77 14.41 -6.37
CA VAL A 397 -12.18 15.69 -5.77
C VAL A 397 -10.98 16.63 -5.67
N MET A 398 -9.86 16.16 -5.09
CA MET A 398 -8.66 17.00 -4.94
C MET A 398 -8.02 17.40 -6.28
N ALA A 399 -8.00 16.50 -7.26
CA ALA A 399 -7.50 16.77 -8.60
C ALA A 399 -8.35 17.81 -9.33
N ARG A 400 -9.68 17.78 -9.16
CA ARG A 400 -10.58 18.80 -9.72
C ARG A 400 -10.42 20.14 -9.03
N LEU A 401 -10.35 20.17 -7.71
CA LEU A 401 -10.09 21.39 -6.94
C LEU A 401 -8.74 22.03 -7.29
N SER A 402 -7.74 21.20 -7.61
CA SER A 402 -6.41 21.68 -8.04
C SER A 402 -6.31 21.99 -9.54
N ASN A 403 -7.39 21.78 -10.32
CA ASN A 403 -7.39 21.88 -11.78
C ASN A 403 -6.37 20.96 -12.48
N GLU A 404 -6.04 19.82 -11.86
CA GLU A 404 -5.07 18.83 -12.35
C GLU A 404 -5.73 17.62 -12.99
N PHE A 405 -7.06 17.47 -12.86
CA PHE A 405 -7.81 16.36 -13.45
C PHE A 405 -7.76 16.41 -14.98
N LYS A 406 -7.30 15.33 -15.61
CA LYS A 406 -7.33 15.17 -17.06
C LYS A 406 -7.42 13.70 -17.44
N PHE A 407 -8.49 13.33 -18.14
CA PHE A 407 -8.63 11.99 -18.68
C PHE A 407 -7.59 11.73 -19.77
N LYS A 408 -6.77 10.70 -19.59
CA LYS A 408 -5.70 10.30 -20.51
C LYS A 408 -5.79 8.80 -20.74
N LEU A 409 -6.19 8.41 -21.95
CA LEU A 409 -6.16 7.00 -22.36
C LEU A 409 -4.72 6.56 -22.65
N PRO A 410 -4.34 5.34 -22.23
CA PRO A 410 -3.06 4.75 -22.57
C PRO A 410 -3.04 4.42 -24.07
N LYS A 411 -1.89 4.58 -24.72
CA LYS A 411 -1.69 4.25 -26.14
C LYS A 411 -0.44 3.41 -26.31
N GLY A 412 -0.50 2.43 -27.23
CA GLY A 412 0.63 1.61 -27.63
C GLY A 412 1.31 0.91 -26.45
N GLU A 413 2.62 1.12 -26.32
CA GLU A 413 3.48 0.46 -25.34
C GLU A 413 3.06 0.68 -23.88
N LEU A 414 2.42 1.82 -23.56
CA LEU A 414 1.97 2.10 -22.19
C LEU A 414 0.92 1.10 -21.69
N ILE A 415 0.15 0.49 -22.60
CA ILE A 415 -0.81 -0.58 -22.26
C ILE A 415 -0.04 -1.81 -21.80
N VAL A 416 0.97 -2.22 -22.57
CA VAL A 416 1.81 -3.39 -22.28
C VAL A 416 2.56 -3.19 -20.97
N TRP A 417 3.21 -2.04 -20.79
CA TRP A 417 3.93 -1.72 -19.55
C TRP A 417 3.02 -1.66 -18.33
N GLY A 418 1.83 -1.05 -18.47
CA GLY A 418 0.83 -0.98 -17.42
C GLY A 418 0.37 -2.38 -16.98
N LEU A 419 -0.01 -3.24 -17.93
CA LEU A 419 -0.46 -4.60 -17.65
C LEU A 419 0.64 -5.46 -17.04
N MET A 420 1.83 -5.50 -17.67
CA MET A 420 2.97 -6.27 -17.16
C MET A 420 3.37 -5.81 -15.76
N GLY A 421 3.46 -4.49 -15.55
CA GLY A 421 3.79 -3.93 -14.25
C GLY A 421 2.74 -4.28 -13.18
N GLY A 422 1.45 -4.21 -13.52
CA GLY A 422 0.37 -4.61 -12.64
C GLY A 422 0.40 -6.09 -12.26
N ILE A 423 0.63 -6.98 -13.23
CA ILE A 423 0.77 -8.43 -12.98
C ILE A 423 1.95 -8.70 -12.04
N LEU A 424 3.12 -8.09 -12.30
CA LEU A 424 4.30 -8.25 -11.44
C LEU A 424 4.05 -7.71 -10.03
N MET A 425 3.33 -6.59 -9.88
CA MET A 425 2.90 -6.12 -8.56
C MET A 425 1.94 -7.11 -7.88
N GLY A 426 1.03 -7.73 -8.64
CA GLY A 426 0.12 -8.75 -8.14
C GLY A 426 0.87 -9.95 -7.58
N VAL A 427 1.68 -10.59 -8.43
CA VAL A 427 2.55 -11.73 -8.11
C VAL A 427 3.49 -11.39 -6.96
N GLY A 428 4.17 -10.24 -7.00
CA GLY A 428 5.09 -9.83 -5.94
C GLY A 428 4.42 -9.52 -4.60
N SER A 429 3.12 -9.19 -4.59
CA SER A 429 2.42 -8.86 -3.33
C SER A 429 1.95 -10.07 -2.54
N ARG A 430 1.71 -11.22 -3.19
CA ARG A 430 1.09 -12.39 -2.54
C ARG A 430 2.05 -13.14 -1.61
N PRO A 431 3.28 -13.52 -2.01
CA PRO A 431 4.17 -14.27 -1.14
C PRO A 431 4.60 -13.44 0.09
N ALA A 432 4.76 -12.14 -0.07
CA ALA A 432 5.02 -11.23 1.05
C ALA A 432 3.76 -10.88 1.86
N LEU A 433 2.56 -11.36 1.52
CA LEU A 433 1.29 -11.00 2.17
C LEU A 433 1.05 -9.49 2.28
N GLY A 434 1.45 -8.73 1.26
CA GLY A 434 1.33 -7.28 1.25
C GLY A 434 2.07 -6.58 0.13
N CYS A 435 1.70 -5.33 -0.11
CA CYS A 435 2.40 -4.42 -1.00
C CYS A 435 3.34 -3.49 -0.23
N ASN A 436 3.85 -2.45 -0.88
CA ASN A 436 4.58 -1.35 -0.24
C ASN A 436 3.89 -0.75 1.01
N ILE A 437 2.56 -0.81 1.09
CA ILE A 437 1.83 -0.36 2.27
C ILE A 437 1.80 -1.46 3.33
N GLY A 438 1.19 -2.60 3.03
CA GLY A 438 1.02 -3.69 4.00
C GLY A 438 2.33 -4.37 4.40
N ALA A 439 3.18 -4.70 3.43
CA ALA A 439 4.43 -5.44 3.63
C ALA A 439 5.65 -4.56 3.96
N PHE A 440 5.59 -3.23 3.81
CA PHE A 440 6.64 -2.32 4.28
C PHE A 440 6.11 -1.33 5.32
N PHE A 441 5.25 -0.40 4.91
CA PHE A 441 4.87 0.75 5.76
C PHE A 441 4.20 0.33 7.07
N ILE A 442 3.20 -0.56 7.00
CA ILE A 442 2.47 -1.05 8.18
C ILE A 442 3.36 -1.91 9.08
N ARG A 443 4.15 -2.83 8.50
CA ARG A 443 5.05 -3.72 9.27
C ARG A 443 6.12 -2.98 10.01
N VAL A 444 6.81 -2.06 9.33
CA VAL A 444 7.85 -1.26 9.97
C VAL A 444 7.27 -0.44 11.11
N ALA A 445 6.12 0.23 10.88
CA ALA A 445 5.47 1.02 11.92
C ALA A 445 4.90 0.18 13.08
N GLY A 446 4.52 -1.06 12.82
CA GLY A 446 4.01 -2.01 13.81
C GLY A 446 5.09 -2.79 14.58
N GLY A 447 6.37 -2.56 14.32
CA GLY A 447 7.47 -3.23 15.02
C GLY A 447 7.92 -4.57 14.42
N ASP A 448 7.52 -4.88 13.19
CA ASP A 448 7.94 -6.07 12.44
C ASP A 448 9.13 -5.73 11.50
N PRO A 449 10.34 -6.27 11.76
CA PRO A 449 11.53 -6.03 10.93
C PRO A 449 11.46 -6.61 9.52
N SER A 450 10.55 -7.58 9.26
CA SER A 450 10.33 -8.12 7.91
C SER A 450 9.92 -7.03 6.92
N GLY A 451 9.34 -5.94 7.43
CA GLY A 451 9.03 -4.75 6.66
C GLY A 451 10.25 -4.17 5.96
N TRP A 452 11.38 -4.03 6.67
CA TRP A 452 12.63 -3.55 6.09
C TRP A 452 13.20 -4.52 5.06
N LEU A 453 13.10 -5.82 5.29
CA LEU A 453 13.56 -6.84 4.34
C LEU A 453 12.77 -6.79 3.03
N TYR A 454 11.45 -6.62 3.10
CA TYR A 454 10.64 -6.34 1.91
C TYR A 454 11.02 -4.99 1.28
N GLY A 455 11.24 -3.96 2.10
CA GLY A 455 11.62 -2.63 1.65
C GLY A 455 12.93 -2.58 0.86
N THR A 456 13.95 -3.32 1.30
CA THR A 456 15.23 -3.42 0.59
C THR A 456 15.07 -4.13 -0.75
N GLY A 457 14.30 -5.22 -0.79
CA GLY A 457 13.94 -5.91 -2.02
C GLY A 457 13.21 -4.98 -2.99
N MET A 458 12.20 -4.27 -2.49
CA MET A 458 11.40 -3.30 -3.24
C MET A 458 12.24 -2.18 -3.84
N VAL A 459 13.16 -1.60 -3.07
CA VAL A 459 14.07 -0.56 -3.54
C VAL A 459 15.05 -1.11 -4.58
N GLY A 460 15.59 -2.31 -4.36
CA GLY A 460 16.48 -3.00 -5.31
C GLY A 460 15.78 -3.31 -6.64
N GLY A 461 14.56 -3.85 -6.58
CA GLY A 461 13.73 -4.09 -7.75
C GLY A 461 13.39 -2.81 -8.51
N ALA A 462 13.07 -1.73 -7.79
CA ALA A 462 12.81 -0.44 -8.42
C ALA A 462 14.07 0.14 -9.09
N PHE A 463 15.26 -0.02 -8.49
CA PHE A 463 16.52 0.37 -9.11
C PHE A 463 16.76 -0.38 -10.43
N ILE A 464 16.56 -1.70 -10.43
CA ILE A 464 16.67 -2.54 -11.65
C ILE A 464 15.66 -2.08 -12.69
N GLY A 465 14.41 -1.85 -12.29
CA GLY A 465 13.35 -1.38 -13.19
C GLY A 465 13.67 -0.03 -13.83
N VAL A 466 14.21 0.93 -13.07
CA VAL A 466 14.61 2.25 -13.59
C VAL A 466 15.77 2.10 -14.58
N LYS A 467 16.79 1.29 -14.25
CA LYS A 467 17.91 1.04 -15.14
C LYS A 467 17.48 0.39 -16.46
N PHE A 468 16.60 -0.61 -16.37
CA PHE A 468 16.03 -1.26 -17.54
C PHE A 468 15.23 -0.28 -18.40
N PHE A 469 14.36 0.54 -17.79
CA PHE A 469 13.54 1.50 -18.51
C PHE A 469 14.39 2.56 -19.22
N ASN A 470 15.43 3.08 -18.57
CA ASN A 470 16.36 4.02 -19.20
C ASN A 470 17.09 3.39 -20.39
N TRP A 471 17.64 2.19 -20.21
CA TRP A 471 18.31 1.45 -21.29
C TRP A 471 17.38 1.17 -22.48
N TRP A 472 16.13 0.78 -22.23
CA TRP A 472 15.13 0.56 -23.27
C TRP A 472 14.80 1.86 -24.02
N SER A 473 14.58 2.94 -23.28
CA SER A 473 14.26 4.26 -23.86
C SER A 473 15.41 4.80 -24.70
N GLU A 474 16.65 4.69 -24.24
CA GLU A 474 17.85 5.11 -24.98
C GLU A 474 17.98 4.34 -26.30
N ARG A 475 17.79 3.02 -26.29
CA ARG A 475 17.83 2.19 -27.50
C ARG A 475 16.72 2.51 -28.49
N LYS A 476 15.52 2.77 -27.99
CA LYS A 476 14.39 3.14 -28.85
C LYS A 476 14.65 4.48 -29.53
N MET A 477 15.09 5.48 -28.77
CA MET A 477 15.46 6.79 -29.32
C MET A 477 16.57 6.66 -30.37
N ALA A 478 17.58 5.83 -30.13
CA ALA A 478 18.65 5.58 -31.10
C ALA A 478 18.11 4.98 -32.42
N LYS A 479 17.24 3.97 -32.34
CA LYS A 479 16.61 3.37 -33.54
C LYS A 479 15.70 4.33 -34.29
N GLU A 480 14.95 5.17 -33.57
CA GLU A 480 14.13 6.20 -34.19
C GLU A 480 15.00 7.23 -34.90
N MET A 481 16.13 7.65 -34.30
CA MET A 481 17.10 8.55 -34.93
C MET A 481 17.81 7.93 -36.15
N GLU A 482 18.05 6.62 -36.17
CA GLU A 482 18.59 5.91 -37.34
C GLU A 482 17.57 5.76 -38.48
N ALA A 483 16.27 5.89 -38.18
CA ALA A 483 15.19 5.80 -39.16
C ALA A 483 14.79 7.15 -39.77
N PHE A 484 15.30 8.26 -39.24
CA PHE A 484 15.21 9.62 -39.81
C PHE A 484 16.42 9.92 -40.67
#